data_AF-A0A930MYQ1-F1
#
_entry.id   AF-A0A930MYQ1-F1
#
_cell.length_a   1.000
_cell.length_b   1.000
_cell.length_c   1.000
_cell.angle_alpha   90.00
_cell.angle_beta   90.00
_cell.angle_gamma   90.00
#
_symmetry.space_group_name_H-M   'P 1'
#
loop_
_entity.id
_entity.type
_entity.pdbx_description
1 polymer ?
#
loop_
_entity_poly.entity_id
_entity_poly.type
_entity_poly.pdbx_seq_one_letter_code
_entity_poly.pdbx_strand_id
1 'polypeptide(L)'
;MLGILVLRLRTERGGHYSMFPGKLLHGALFRCIAAYDPAFASELHARKMKPFTIGFFQRTDRSATAVLRAQELNEPHYAEGEELLLRLTALDENVLAALLRIPPGTV
;
A
#
# COMPACT_ATOMS: atom_id res chain seq x y z
N MET A 1 -3.97 -16.97 6.58
CA MET A 1 -3.56 -15.55 6.62
C MET A 1 -2.43 -15.46 7.63
N LEU A 2 -1.26 -14.93 7.25
CA LEU A 2 -0.07 -14.92 8.12
C LEU A 2 0.12 -13.58 8.86
N GLY A 3 -0.35 -12.46 8.29
CA GLY A 3 -0.33 -11.18 9.01
C GLY A 3 -1.03 -10.03 8.27
N ILE A 4 -1.36 -8.97 9.02
CA ILE A 4 -1.87 -7.69 8.50
C ILE A 4 -0.95 -6.58 9.00
N LEU A 5 -0.49 -5.73 8.09
CA LEU A 5 0.20 -4.49 8.40
C LEU A 5 -0.67 -3.32 7.98
N VAL A 6 -0.87 -2.35 8.87
CA VAL A 6 -1.54 -1.09 8.54
C VAL A 6 -0.52 0.02 8.59
N LEU A 7 -0.21 0.59 7.42
CA LEU A 7 0.68 1.73 7.31
C LEU A 7 -0.12 3.01 7.53
N ARG A 8 0.37 3.90 8.40
CA ARG A 8 -0.08 5.29 8.48
C ARG A 8 0.82 6.12 7.57
N LEU A 9 0.21 6.80 6.63
CA LEU A 9 0.85 7.55 5.56
C LEU A 9 0.43 9.01 5.65
N ARG A 10 1.31 9.91 5.22
CA ARG A 10 1.03 11.34 5.06
C ARG A 10 1.30 11.73 3.63
N THR A 11 0.37 12.43 3.00
CA THR A 11 0.55 12.94 1.65
C THR A 11 1.56 14.09 1.65
N GLU A 12 2.75 13.87 1.09
CA GLU A 12 3.79 14.91 1.01
C GLU A 12 3.48 15.99 -0.03
N ARG A 13 2.82 15.61 -1.13
CA ARG A 13 2.41 16.51 -2.20
C ARG A 13 1.00 16.16 -2.62
N GLY A 14 0.10 17.15 -2.53
CA GLY A 14 -1.29 16.98 -2.94
C GLY A 14 -1.42 16.64 -4.43
N GLY A 15 -2.53 16.01 -4.81
CA GLY A 15 -2.77 15.62 -6.19
C GLY A 15 -4.02 14.77 -6.36
N HIS A 16 -4.19 14.24 -7.56
CA HIS A 16 -5.28 13.33 -7.87
C HIS A 16 -4.82 12.22 -8.81
N TYR A 17 -5.50 11.08 -8.76
CA TYR A 17 -5.38 10.03 -9.76
C TYR A 17 -6.67 9.94 -10.56
N SER A 18 -6.56 9.75 -11.87
CA SER A 18 -7.74 9.58 -12.77
C SER A 18 -8.30 8.15 -12.75
N MET A 19 -7.65 7.22 -12.05
CA MET A 19 -8.07 5.84 -11.85
C MET A 19 -7.54 5.33 -10.51
N PHE A 20 -8.08 4.21 -10.01
CA PHE A 20 -7.54 3.56 -8.81
C PHE A 20 -6.03 3.27 -8.97
N PRO A 21 -5.16 3.79 -8.07
CA PRO A 21 -3.70 3.68 -8.23
C PRO A 21 -3.13 2.29 -7.87
N GLY A 22 -3.90 1.20 -7.99
CA GLY A 22 -3.48 -0.15 -7.59
C GLY A 22 -2.17 -0.62 -8.24
N LYS A 23 -1.96 -0.33 -9.53
CA LYS A 23 -0.69 -0.64 -10.22
C LYS A 23 0.48 0.17 -9.68
N LEU A 24 0.26 1.43 -9.32
CA LEU A 24 1.28 2.29 -8.74
C LEU A 24 1.64 1.82 -7.33
N LEU A 25 0.64 1.44 -6.53
CA LEU A 25 0.85 0.86 -5.19
C LEU A 25 1.62 -0.46 -5.26
N HIS A 26 1.26 -1.32 -6.23
CA HIS A 26 2.02 -2.55 -6.49
C HIS A 26 3.49 -2.24 -6.81
N GLY A 27 3.75 -1.30 -7.73
CA GLY A 27 5.11 -0.90 -8.07
C GLY A 27 5.87 -0.29 -6.88
N ALA A 28 5.22 0.57 -6.08
CA ALA A 28 5.80 1.15 -4.89
C ALA A 28 6.19 0.09 -3.85
N LEU A 29 5.30 -0.88 -3.62
CA LEU A 29 5.57 -1.98 -2.70
C LEU A 29 6.78 -2.81 -3.13
N PHE A 30 6.86 -3.17 -4.42
CA PHE A 30 8.00 -3.90 -4.95
C PHE A 30 9.31 -3.11 -4.85
N ARG A 31 9.28 -1.79 -5.00
CA ARG A 31 10.46 -0.95 -4.74
C ARG A 31 10.90 -1.02 -3.27
N CYS A 32 9.96 -0.97 -2.32
CA CYS A 32 10.29 -1.11 -0.90
C CYS A 32 10.89 -2.49 -0.58
N ILE A 33 10.30 -3.57 -1.12
CA ILE A 33 10.83 -4.93 -0.94
C ILE A 33 12.22 -5.05 -1.58
N ALA A 34 12.41 -4.52 -2.80
CA ALA A 34 13.69 -4.59 -3.50
C ALA A 34 14.81 -3.79 -2.81
N ALA A 35 14.47 -2.72 -2.08
CA ALA A 35 15.42 -1.99 -1.27
C ALA A 35 15.94 -2.80 -0.07
N TYR A 36 15.15 -3.77 0.41
CA TYR A 36 15.55 -4.71 1.46
C TYR A 36 16.22 -5.97 0.88
N ASP A 37 15.58 -6.61 -0.09
CA ASP A 37 16.06 -7.84 -0.74
C ASP A 37 15.66 -7.83 -2.23
N PRO A 38 16.59 -7.47 -3.14
CA PRO A 38 16.30 -7.40 -4.58
C PRO A 38 16.11 -8.77 -5.22
N ALA A 39 16.75 -9.83 -4.69
CA ALA A 39 16.60 -11.18 -5.21
C ALA A 39 15.21 -11.71 -4.89
N PHE A 40 14.78 -11.56 -3.63
CA PHE A 40 13.43 -11.90 -3.21
C PHE A 40 12.36 -11.09 -3.94
N ALA A 41 12.58 -9.78 -4.15
CA ALA A 41 11.67 -8.96 -4.93
C ALA A 41 11.48 -9.49 -6.37
N SER A 42 12.58 -9.87 -7.03
CA SER A 42 12.54 -10.43 -8.38
C SER A 42 11.81 -11.78 -8.42
N GLU A 43 12.14 -12.69 -7.50
CA GLU A 43 11.49 -13.99 -7.38
C GLU A 43 9.98 -13.84 -7.13
N LEU A 44 9.62 -13.03 -6.14
CA LEU A 44 8.24 -12.70 -5.79
C LEU A 44 7.50 -12.10 -6.98
N HIS A 45 8.16 -11.24 -7.79
CA HIS A 45 7.60 -10.65 -9.00
C HIS A 45 7.42 -11.65 -10.15
N ALA A 46 8.22 -12.71 -10.22
CA ALA A 46 8.07 -13.78 -11.21
C ALA A 46 6.92 -14.76 -10.87
N ARG A 47 6.54 -14.88 -9.59
CA ARG A 47 5.46 -15.81 -9.17
C ARG A 47 4.13 -15.49 -9.86
N LYS A 48 3.43 -16.53 -10.35
CA LYS A 48 2.08 -16.40 -10.96
C LYS A 48 1.06 -15.81 -9.97
N MET A 49 1.16 -16.17 -8.71
CA MET A 49 0.31 -15.67 -7.63
C MET A 49 1.17 -14.94 -6.60
N LYS A 50 0.76 -13.72 -6.24
CA LYS A 50 1.41 -12.96 -5.17
C LYS A 50 0.76 -13.34 -3.84
N PRO A 51 1.51 -13.86 -2.86
CA PRO A 51 0.97 -14.22 -1.54
C PRO A 51 0.79 -12.97 -0.66
N PHE A 52 0.22 -11.90 -1.22
CA PHE A 52 -0.17 -10.71 -0.49
C PHE A 52 -1.28 -9.94 -1.20
N THR A 53 -1.96 -9.07 -0.47
CA THR A 53 -2.90 -8.10 -1.02
C THR A 53 -2.62 -6.69 -0.52
N ILE A 54 -2.90 -5.71 -1.38
CA ILE A 54 -2.82 -4.28 -1.07
C ILE A 54 -4.26 -3.75 -1.04
N GLY A 55 -4.64 -3.13 0.06
CA GLY A 55 -5.94 -2.47 0.20
C GLY A 55 -6.00 -1.13 -0.52
N PHE A 56 -7.07 -0.39 -0.26
CA PHE A 56 -7.24 1.00 -0.70
C PHE A 56 -6.72 1.95 0.37
N PHE A 57 -6.43 3.19 -0.03
CA PHE A 57 -6.20 4.26 0.94
C PHE A 57 -7.49 4.57 1.69
N GLN A 58 -7.42 4.57 3.02
CA GLN A 58 -8.53 4.96 3.89
C GLN A 58 -8.14 6.24 4.60
N ARG A 59 -9.04 7.22 4.64
CA ARG A 59 -8.81 8.46 5.42
C ARG A 59 -8.99 8.18 6.90
N THR A 60 -8.17 8.79 7.75
CA THR A 60 -8.22 8.59 9.21
C THR A 60 -9.47 9.20 9.86
N ASP A 61 -10.05 10.22 9.22
CA ASP A 61 -11.24 10.96 9.70
C ASP A 61 -12.57 10.29 9.34
N ARG A 62 -12.55 9.26 8.49
CA ARG A 62 -13.76 8.53 8.09
C ARG A 62 -14.02 7.34 8.98
N SER A 63 -15.27 7.21 9.44
CA SER A 63 -15.77 6.00 10.09
C SER A 63 -15.41 4.76 9.26
N ALA A 64 -14.83 3.74 9.90
CA ALA A 64 -14.45 2.48 9.27
C ALA A 64 -15.62 1.74 8.59
N THR A 65 -16.87 2.16 8.83
CA THR A 65 -18.10 1.64 8.23
C THR A 65 -18.58 2.41 7.00
N ALA A 66 -17.93 3.50 6.62
CA ALA A 66 -18.31 4.26 5.43
C ALA A 66 -17.96 3.44 4.18
N VAL A 67 -18.98 3.06 3.41
CA VAL A 67 -18.80 2.46 2.08
C VAL A 67 -18.04 3.48 1.22
N LEU A 68 -16.82 3.11 0.78
CA LEU A 68 -16.06 3.91 -0.17
C LEU A 68 -16.88 4.04 -1.44
N ARG A 69 -17.22 5.27 -1.82
CA ARG A 69 -17.94 5.49 -3.07
C ARG A 69 -17.03 5.10 -4.23
N ALA A 70 -17.58 4.51 -5.29
CA ALA A 70 -16.80 4.13 -6.47
C ALA A 70 -15.96 5.28 -7.04
N GLN A 71 -16.46 6.51 -6.94
CA GLN A 71 -15.72 7.72 -7.35
C GLN A 71 -14.50 8.00 -6.49
N GLU A 72 -14.54 7.71 -5.19
CA GLU A 72 -13.39 7.92 -4.28
C GLU A 72 -12.29 6.89 -4.49
N LEU A 73 -12.65 5.73 -5.05
CA LEU A 73 -11.71 4.69 -5.44
C LEU A 73 -11.09 4.96 -6.81
N ASN A 74 -11.89 5.42 -7.77
CA ASN A 74 -11.48 5.59 -9.15
C ASN A 74 -10.93 6.99 -9.43
N GLU A 75 -11.35 8.02 -8.72
CA GLU A 75 -10.86 9.39 -8.88
C GLU A 75 -10.43 9.95 -7.51
N PRO A 76 -9.44 9.32 -6.83
CA PRO A 76 -9.03 9.80 -5.52
C PRO A 76 -8.25 11.11 -5.64
N HIS A 77 -8.66 12.09 -4.83
CA HIS A 77 -7.95 13.34 -4.58
C HIS A 77 -7.35 13.31 -3.17
N TYR A 78 -6.10 13.75 -3.04
CA TYR A 78 -5.42 13.84 -1.75
C TYR A 78 -4.87 15.25 -1.56
N ALA A 79 -5.14 15.84 -0.39
CA ALA A 79 -4.54 17.11 0.01
C ALA A 79 -3.14 16.89 0.57
N GLU A 80 -2.27 17.88 0.43
CA GLU A 80 -0.99 17.88 1.14
C GLU A 80 -1.23 17.83 2.66
N GLY A 81 -0.45 17.02 3.35
CA GLY A 81 -0.58 16.78 4.79
C GLY A 81 -1.69 15.80 5.19
N GLU A 82 -2.54 15.35 4.25
CA GLU A 82 -3.61 14.39 4.54
C GLU A 82 -3.08 13.07 5.08
N GLU A 83 -3.70 12.55 6.14
CA GLU A 83 -3.35 11.27 6.74
C GLU A 83 -4.20 10.13 6.18
N LEU A 84 -3.52 9.08 5.75
CA LEU A 84 -4.12 7.90 5.12
C LEU A 84 -3.65 6.63 5.82
N LEU A 85 -4.50 5.61 5.78
CA LEU A 85 -4.20 4.25 6.19
C LEU A 85 -4.13 3.37 4.96
N LEU A 86 -3.11 2.52 4.88
CA LEU A 86 -2.98 1.50 3.85
C LEU A 86 -2.83 0.12 4.50
N ARG A 87 -3.79 -0.77 4.23
CA ARG A 87 -3.75 -2.16 4.69
C ARG A 87 -2.97 -3.04 3.72
N LEU A 88 -1.99 -3.77 4.23
CA LEU A 88 -1.27 -4.82 3.53
C LEU A 88 -1.57 -6.17 4.21
N THR A 89 -1.93 -7.19 3.43
CA THR A 89 -2.12 -8.56 3.96
C THR A 89 -1.03 -9.45 3.43
N ALA A 90 -0.28 -10.12 4.31
CA ALA A 90 0.70 -11.13 3.93
C ALA A 90 0.12 -12.54 4.12
N LEU A 91 0.31 -13.38 3.11
CA LEU A 91 -0.05 -14.80 3.10
C LEU A 91 1.19 -15.70 3.01
N ASP A 92 2.39 -15.11 3.07
CA ASP A 92 3.69 -15.78 3.10
C ASP A 92 4.59 -15.10 4.16
N GLU A 93 5.40 -15.89 4.89
CA GLU A 93 6.24 -15.39 6.00
C GLU A 93 7.35 -14.46 5.50
N ASN A 94 7.99 -14.79 4.37
CA ASN A 94 9.04 -13.97 3.78
C ASN A 94 8.47 -12.64 3.28
N VAL A 95 7.24 -12.66 2.76
CA VAL A 95 6.55 -11.42 2.42
C VAL A 95 6.29 -10.59 3.67
N LEU A 96 5.76 -11.17 4.74
CA LEU A 96 5.53 -10.43 5.99
C LEU A 96 6.83 -9.82 6.53
N ALA A 97 7.92 -10.60 6.53
CA ALA A 97 9.24 -10.13 6.95
C ALA A 97 9.73 -8.95 6.11
N ALA A 98 9.55 -8.99 4.79
CA ALA A 98 9.90 -7.88 3.90
C ALA A 98 9.01 -6.64 4.12
N LEU A 99 7.70 -6.82 4.37
CA LEU A 99 6.79 -5.70 4.65
C LEU A 99 7.16 -4.97 5.95
N LEU A 100 7.60 -5.69 6.98
CA LEU A 100 8.06 -5.10 8.24
C LEU A 100 9.36 -4.29 8.10
N ARG A 101 10.03 -4.38 6.94
CA ARG A 101 11.26 -3.64 6.62
C ARG A 101 10.98 -2.39 5.79
N ILE A 102 9.72 -2.08 5.47
CA ILE A 102 9.37 -0.81 4.82
C ILE A 102 9.87 0.34 5.73
N PRO A 103 10.74 1.23 5.23
CA PRO A 103 11.27 2.30 6.05
C PRO A 103 10.15 3.29 6.42
N PRO A 104 10.19 3.88 7.63
CA PRO A 104 9.32 5.00 7.96
C PRO A 104 9.62 6.17 7.01
N GLY A 105 8.58 6.94 6.67
CA GLY A 105 8.75 8.19 5.92
C GLY A 105 9.60 9.20 6.71
N THR A 106 10.25 10.12 6.00
CA THR A 106 10.94 11.25 6.63
C THR A 106 9.90 12.31 7.07
N VAL A 107 10.12 12.91 8.24
CA VAL A 107 9.27 13.99 8.77
C VAL A 107 9.49 15.26 7.97
#